data_AF-A0A7X9RK09-F1
#
_entry.id   AF-A0A7X9RK09-F1
#
_cell.length_a   1.000
_cell.length_b   1.000
_cell.length_c   1.000
_cell.angle_alpha   90.00
_cell.angle_beta   90.00
_cell.angle_gamma   90.00
#
_symmetry.space_group_name_H-M   'P 1'
#
loop_
_entity.id
_entity.type
_entity.pdbx_description
1 polymer ?
#
loop_
_entity_poly.entity_id
_entity_poly.type
_entity_poly.pdbx_seq_one_letter_code
_entity_poly.pdbx_strand_id
1 'polypeptide(L)'
;MSSLCNNQMPYQKYFPVFPMSLDHRAVQFAPFAALNGFAETIAMKGKQYDLRPFLAEDQLFELNFKINLLSQLDNKNQSIKINYFEEEDGKDKGKINELCEKISKIDFKRKRILLANQTSIPFKNIIDIDFYK
;
A
#
# COMPACT_ATOMS: atom_id res chain seq x y z
N MET A 1 6.23 68.65 35.29
CA MET A 1 4.97 68.74 34.50
C MET A 1 5.13 67.85 33.29
N SER A 2 4.16 66.97 33.10
CA SER A 2 4.08 65.86 32.14
C SER A 2 3.83 66.32 30.69
N SER A 3 4.54 65.73 29.72
CA SER A 3 4.06 65.63 28.33
C SER A 3 4.64 64.37 27.70
N LEU A 4 3.92 63.24 27.81
CA LEU A 4 3.11 62.64 26.74
C LEU A 4 3.96 61.97 25.65
N CYS A 5 4.05 60.64 25.75
CA CYS A 5 4.40 59.73 24.66
C CYS A 5 3.63 60.10 23.39
N ASN A 6 4.34 60.42 22.31
CA ASN A 6 3.74 60.53 21.00
C ASN A 6 4.25 59.36 20.14
N ASN A 7 3.69 58.17 20.38
CA ASN A 7 3.89 57.00 19.50
C ASN A 7 3.06 57.22 18.23
N GLN A 8 3.60 57.97 17.28
CA GLN A 8 3.06 58.04 15.93
C GLN A 8 3.44 56.75 15.20
N MET A 9 2.54 55.76 15.20
CA MET A 9 2.61 54.60 14.31
C MET A 9 2.47 55.11 12.86
N PRO A 10 3.43 54.84 11.95
CA PRO A 10 3.29 55.29 10.57
C PRO A 10 2.11 54.56 9.92
N TYR A 11 1.15 55.34 9.42
CA TYR A 11 -0.01 54.93 8.65
C TYR A 11 0.37 53.88 7.58
N GLN A 12 0.00 52.62 7.81
CA GLN A 12 0.17 51.57 6.81
C GLN A 12 -0.83 51.80 5.67
N LYS A 13 -0.28 52.14 4.51
CA LYS A 13 -0.99 52.31 3.24
C LYS A 13 -1.77 51.02 2.94
N TYR A 14 -3.09 51.05 3.07
CA TYR A 14 -3.93 49.90 2.71
C TYR A 14 -3.80 49.64 1.21
N PHE A 15 -3.15 48.53 0.85
CA PHE A 15 -3.12 48.06 -0.52
C PHE A 15 -4.52 47.57 -0.91
N PRO A 16 -5.07 47.95 -2.07
CA PRO A 16 -6.35 47.44 -2.52
C PRO A 16 -6.26 45.92 -2.66
N VAL A 17 -7.06 45.20 -1.89
CA VAL A 17 -7.20 43.74 -2.03
C VAL A 17 -8.09 43.50 -3.23
N PHE A 18 -7.48 43.32 -4.40
CA PHE A 18 -8.21 42.90 -5.58
C PHE A 18 -8.73 41.47 -5.37
N PRO A 19 -9.97 41.16 -5.79
CA PRO A 19 -10.48 39.79 -5.69
C PRO A 19 -9.59 38.88 -6.53
N MET A 20 -8.94 37.93 -5.86
CA MET A 20 -8.08 36.96 -6.51
C MET A 20 -8.91 36.15 -7.52
N SER A 21 -8.42 36.04 -8.76
CA SER A 21 -9.05 35.20 -9.79
C SER A 21 -9.08 33.74 -9.35
N LEU A 22 -10.04 32.97 -9.83
CA LEU A 22 -10.23 31.56 -9.42
C LEU A 22 -8.95 30.74 -9.60
N ASP A 23 -8.19 30.99 -10.65
CA ASP A 23 -6.93 30.30 -10.93
C ASP A 23 -5.84 30.60 -9.89
N HIS A 24 -5.71 31.87 -9.47
CA HIS A 24 -4.77 32.25 -8.42
C HIS A 24 -5.15 31.68 -7.05
N ARG A 25 -6.46 31.48 -6.79
CA ARG A 25 -6.93 30.79 -5.58
C ARG A 25 -6.45 29.34 -5.58
N ALA A 26 -6.52 28.65 -6.72
CA ALA A 26 -6.06 27.25 -6.83
C ALA A 26 -4.54 27.11 -6.59
N VAL A 27 -3.73 28.09 -7.01
CA VAL A 27 -2.27 28.07 -6.84
C VAL A 27 -1.83 28.15 -5.38
N GLN A 28 -2.56 28.88 -4.52
CA GLN A 28 -2.24 28.92 -3.09
C GLN A 28 -2.47 27.57 -2.38
N PHE A 29 -3.33 26.72 -2.96
CA PHE A 29 -3.57 25.34 -2.51
C PHE A 29 -2.86 24.29 -3.39
N ALA A 30 -1.94 24.72 -4.27
CA ALA A 30 -1.13 23.84 -5.12
C ALA A 30 0.20 23.29 -4.52
N PRO A 31 0.53 23.35 -3.20
CA PRO A 31 1.74 22.66 -2.73
C PRO A 31 1.64 21.12 -2.84
N PHE A 32 0.49 20.58 -3.30
CA PHE A 32 0.30 19.17 -3.65
C PHE A 32 -0.36 19.01 -5.03
N ALA A 33 0.23 19.54 -6.09
CA ALA A 33 -0.06 19.10 -7.46
C ALA A 33 0.38 17.63 -7.64
N ALA A 34 -0.45 16.71 -7.17
CA ALA A 34 -0.22 15.27 -7.04
C ALA A 34 -0.48 14.48 -8.33
N LEU A 35 -0.21 15.02 -9.51
CA LEU A 35 -0.59 14.40 -10.80
C LEU A 35 0.57 14.45 -11.81
N ASN A 36 1.62 13.68 -11.51
CA ASN A 36 2.44 12.95 -12.50
C ASN A 36 3.51 12.07 -11.82
N GLY A 37 3.76 12.24 -10.52
CA GLY A 37 4.64 11.36 -9.73
C GLY A 37 3.93 10.21 -9.00
N PHE A 38 2.59 10.18 -8.99
CA PHE A 38 1.84 9.10 -8.31
C PHE A 38 1.73 7.81 -9.14
N ALA A 39 2.41 7.73 -10.28
CA ALA A 39 2.68 6.45 -10.93
C ALA A 39 3.91 5.76 -10.29
N GLU A 40 4.83 6.51 -9.70
CA GLU A 40 6.05 5.96 -9.09
C GLU A 40 5.81 5.42 -7.67
N THR A 41 4.73 5.81 -7.00
CA THR A 41 4.40 5.29 -5.65
C THR A 41 4.01 3.81 -5.64
N ILE A 42 3.67 3.23 -6.80
CA ILE A 42 3.38 1.79 -6.95
C ILE A 42 4.69 0.98 -7.09
N ALA A 43 5.82 1.63 -7.41
CA ALA A 43 7.12 0.98 -7.62
C ALA A 43 7.97 0.81 -6.33
N MET A 44 7.43 1.15 -5.15
CA MET A 44 8.05 0.81 -3.86
C MET A 44 7.66 -0.59 -3.36
N LYS A 45 6.98 -1.43 -4.16
CA LYS A 45 6.54 -2.77 -3.73
C LYS A 45 7.55 -3.89 -4.03
N GLY A 46 8.80 -3.56 -4.35
CA GLY A 46 9.81 -4.52 -4.79
C GLY A 46 11.23 -4.21 -4.32
N LYS A 47 11.43 -3.77 -3.07
CA LYS A 47 12.76 -3.83 -2.46
C LYS A 47 12.90 -5.16 -1.75
N GLN A 48 13.90 -5.93 -2.17
CA GLN A 48 14.36 -7.16 -1.57
C GLN A 48 14.53 -6.96 -0.05
N TYR A 49 13.53 -7.40 0.73
CA TYR A 49 13.62 -7.40 2.17
C TYR A 49 14.31 -8.70 2.58
N ASP A 50 15.53 -8.58 3.09
CA ASP A 50 16.25 -9.66 3.77
C ASP A 50 15.53 -10.11 5.05
N LEU A 51 14.36 -9.56 5.38
CA LEU A 51 13.58 -9.89 6.58
C LEU A 51 12.15 -10.24 6.19
N ARG A 52 11.56 -11.19 6.93
CA ARG A 52 10.17 -11.60 6.72
C ARG A 52 9.22 -10.39 6.79
N PRO A 53 8.40 -10.14 5.76
CA PRO A 53 7.53 -8.98 5.73
C PRO A 53 6.49 -9.05 6.85
N PHE A 54 6.38 -7.98 7.62
CA PHE A 54 5.29 -7.79 8.56
C PHE A 54 4.08 -7.27 7.81
N LEU A 55 3.02 -8.07 7.73
CA LEU A 55 1.75 -7.66 7.17
C LEU A 55 0.99 -6.82 8.21
N ALA A 56 0.50 -5.65 7.79
CA ALA A 56 -0.40 -4.86 8.63
C ALA A 56 -1.74 -5.59 8.85
N GLU A 57 -2.50 -5.21 9.88
CA GLU A 57 -3.79 -5.83 10.19
C GLU A 57 -4.78 -5.76 9.01
N ASP A 58 -4.83 -4.61 8.33
CA ASP A 58 -5.66 -4.42 7.13
C ASP A 58 -5.26 -5.37 6.00
N GLN A 59 -3.96 -5.55 5.77
CA GLN A 59 -3.43 -6.46 4.74
C GLN A 59 -3.73 -7.92 5.07
N LEU A 60 -3.63 -8.30 6.35
CA LEU A 60 -4.04 -9.62 6.81
C LEU A 60 -5.54 -9.85 6.63
N PHE A 61 -6.36 -8.84 6.88
CA PHE A 61 -7.80 -8.92 6.68
C PHE A 61 -8.14 -9.11 5.20
N GLU A 62 -7.55 -8.30 4.32
CA GLU A 62 -7.69 -8.45 2.87
C GLU A 62 -7.24 -9.83 2.39
N LEU A 63 -6.06 -10.29 2.82
CA LEU A 63 -5.54 -11.60 2.45
C LEU A 63 -6.47 -12.73 2.90
N ASN A 64 -6.95 -12.69 4.14
CA ASN A 64 -7.91 -13.67 4.64
C ASN A 64 -9.22 -13.65 3.86
N PHE A 65 -9.72 -12.47 3.50
CA PHE A 65 -10.91 -12.33 2.68
C PHE A 65 -10.71 -12.97 1.30
N LYS A 66 -9.57 -12.71 0.63
CA LYS A 66 -9.23 -13.32 -0.65
C LYS A 66 -9.15 -14.84 -0.56
N ILE A 67 -8.52 -15.40 0.49
CA ILE A 67 -8.44 -16.85 0.73
C ILE A 67 -9.84 -17.45 0.95
N ASN A 68 -10.70 -16.77 1.72
CA ASN A 68 -12.06 -17.23 1.95
C ASN A 68 -12.86 -17.23 0.64
N LEU A 69 -12.76 -16.18 -0.16
CA LEU A 69 -13.39 -16.09 -1.47
C LEU A 69 -12.95 -17.25 -2.37
N LEU A 70 -11.65 -17.55 -2.40
CA LEU A 70 -11.10 -18.68 -3.15
C LEU A 70 -11.64 -20.04 -2.71
N SER A 71 -12.02 -20.19 -1.43
CA SER A 71 -12.62 -21.43 -0.95
C SER A 71 -14.10 -21.56 -1.29
N GLN A 72 -14.81 -20.45 -1.50
CA GLN A 72 -16.20 -20.44 -1.92
C GLN A 72 -16.35 -20.60 -3.43
N LEU A 73 -15.35 -20.14 -4.18
CA LEU A 73 -15.25 -20.33 -5.61
C LEU A 73 -14.77 -21.77 -5.88
N ASP A 74 -15.69 -22.73 -5.89
CA ASP A 74 -15.45 -24.16 -6.18
C ASP A 74 -14.79 -24.44 -7.56
N ASN A 75 -14.46 -23.40 -8.33
CA ASN A 75 -13.67 -23.49 -9.55
C ASN A 75 -12.21 -23.82 -9.23
N LYS A 76 -11.91 -25.13 -9.17
CA LYS A 76 -10.56 -25.73 -9.07
C LYS A 76 -9.55 -25.33 -10.16
N ASN A 77 -9.90 -24.39 -11.03
CA ASN A 77 -9.13 -23.92 -12.17
C ASN A 77 -8.84 -22.41 -12.11
N GLN A 78 -9.03 -21.75 -10.97
CA GLN A 78 -8.67 -20.34 -10.85
C GLN A 78 -7.14 -20.21 -10.86
N SER A 79 -6.62 -19.57 -11.91
CA SER A 79 -5.23 -19.13 -11.96
C SER A 79 -5.05 -17.96 -11.00
N ILE A 80 -4.12 -18.08 -10.06
CA ILE A 80 -3.78 -17.00 -9.14
C ILE A 80 -2.30 -16.71 -9.19
N LYS A 81 -1.95 -15.48 -8.86
CA LYS A 81 -0.60 -15.07 -8.57
C LYS A 81 -0.45 -15.01 -7.06
N ILE A 82 0.47 -15.80 -6.51
CA ILE A 82 0.80 -15.80 -5.08
C ILE A 82 2.17 -15.20 -4.90
N ASN A 83 2.26 -14.21 -4.03
CA ASN A 83 3.52 -13.68 -3.55
C ASN A 83 3.79 -14.28 -2.17
N TYR A 84 4.88 -15.04 -2.03
CA TYR A 84 5.21 -15.73 -0.78
C TYR A 84 6.68 -15.55 -0.40
N PHE A 85 6.92 -15.64 0.91
CA PHE A 85 8.25 -15.58 1.50
C PHE A 85 8.81 -17.00 1.64
N GLU A 86 9.90 -17.28 0.95
CA GLU A 86 10.67 -18.50 1.08
C GLU A 86 11.82 -18.25 2.06
N GLU A 87 11.74 -18.87 3.24
CA GLU A 87 12.78 -18.82 4.27
C GLU A 87 14.02 -19.58 3.77
N GLU A 88 15.17 -18.91 3.70
CA GLU A 88 16.45 -19.51 3.27
C GLU A 88 17.32 -19.77 4.51
N ASP A 89 17.75 -21.02 4.71
CA ASP A 89 18.69 -21.45 5.75
C ASP A 89 18.35 -21.05 7.21
N GLY A 90 17.06 -21.14 7.58
CA GLY A 90 16.63 -21.11 8.99
C GLY A 90 16.92 -19.81 9.76
N LYS A 91 17.30 -18.75 9.05
CA LYS A 91 17.39 -17.39 9.58
C LYS A 91 16.12 -16.65 9.16
N ASP A 92 15.78 -15.54 9.82
CA ASP A 92 14.74 -14.59 9.37
C ASP A 92 15.12 -13.90 8.05
N LYS A 93 15.89 -14.57 7.18
CA LYS A 93 16.32 -14.13 5.86
C LYS A 93 15.71 -15.06 4.83
N GLY A 94 15.24 -14.48 3.76
CA GLY A 94 14.53 -15.22 2.73
C GLY A 94 14.31 -14.37 1.51
N LYS A 95 13.72 -14.98 0.50
CA LYS A 95 13.42 -14.35 -0.77
C LYS A 95 11.91 -14.27 -0.95
N ILE A 96 11.47 -13.16 -1.52
CA ILE A 96 10.08 -13.01 -1.93
C ILE A 96 10.00 -13.59 -3.34
N ASN A 97 9.24 -14.67 -3.47
CA ASN A 97 9.02 -15.35 -4.74
C ASN A 97 7.57 -15.15 -5.17
N GLU A 98 7.39 -15.01 -6.47
CA GLU A 98 6.09 -14.88 -7.11
C GLU A 98 5.81 -16.15 -7.90
N LEU A 99 4.63 -16.74 -7.69
CA LEU A 99 4.21 -17.98 -8.36
C LEU A 99 2.83 -17.80 -8.96
N CYS A 100 2.73 -18.02 -10.27
CA CYS A 100 1.48 -17.96 -11.02
C CYS A 100 1.01 -19.37 -11.33
N GLU A 101 0.05 -19.87 -10.57
CA GLU A 101 -0.37 -21.27 -10.63
C GLU A 101 -1.85 -21.42 -10.29
N LYS A 102 -2.42 -22.59 -10.62
CA LYS A 102 -3.79 -22.93 -10.24
C LYS A 102 -3.85 -23.48 -8.82
N ILE A 103 -4.89 -23.11 -8.08
CA ILE A 103 -5.15 -23.71 -6.76
C ILE A 103 -5.74 -25.10 -6.93
N SER A 104 -5.08 -26.10 -6.34
CA SER A 104 -5.62 -27.45 -6.25
C SER A 104 -6.57 -27.60 -5.06
N LYS A 105 -6.12 -27.13 -3.88
CA LYS A 105 -6.87 -27.25 -2.62
C LYS A 105 -6.41 -26.23 -1.59
N ILE A 106 -7.34 -25.71 -0.79
CA ILE A 106 -7.03 -24.88 0.38
C ILE A 106 -7.34 -25.70 1.64
N ASP A 107 -6.33 -25.89 2.50
CA ASP A 107 -6.48 -26.59 3.79
C ASP A 107 -6.45 -25.58 4.94
N PHE A 108 -7.64 -25.14 5.37
CA PHE A 108 -7.79 -24.23 6.50
C PHE A 108 -7.37 -24.85 7.84
N LYS A 109 -7.48 -26.18 8.00
CA LYS A 109 -7.10 -26.85 9.26
C LYS A 109 -5.59 -26.80 9.46
N ARG A 110 -4.84 -27.04 8.39
CA ARG A 110 -3.37 -26.97 8.40
C ARG A 110 -2.84 -25.56 8.10
N LYS A 111 -3.71 -24.63 7.71
CA LYS A 111 -3.36 -23.27 7.25
C LYS A 111 -2.35 -23.29 6.09
N ARG A 112 -2.63 -24.09 5.06
CA ARG A 112 -1.77 -24.24 3.88
C ARG A 112 -2.59 -24.22 2.59
N ILE A 113 -2.01 -23.67 1.52
CA ILE A 113 -2.54 -23.76 0.15
C ILE A 113 -1.74 -24.84 -0.59
N LEU A 114 -2.46 -25.73 -1.28
CA LEU A 114 -1.89 -26.70 -2.21
C LEU A 114 -2.17 -26.23 -3.64
N LEU A 115 -1.11 -26.03 -4.41
CA LEU A 115 -1.18 -25.64 -5.81
C LEU A 115 -1.15 -26.87 -6.72
N ALA A 116 -1.53 -26.67 -7.98
CA ALA A 116 -1.58 -27.74 -9.00
C ALA A 116 -0.20 -28.36 -9.26
N ASN A 117 0.87 -27.60 -9.11
CA ASN A 117 2.26 -28.05 -9.21
C ASN A 117 2.78 -28.82 -7.97
N GLN A 118 1.87 -29.26 -7.08
CA GLN A 118 2.18 -29.95 -5.80
C GLN A 118 2.93 -29.09 -4.77
N THR A 119 3.12 -27.79 -5.03
CA THR A 119 3.73 -26.88 -4.05
C THR A 119 2.74 -26.61 -2.92
N SER A 120 3.21 -26.73 -1.68
CA SER A 120 2.40 -26.45 -0.49
C SER A 120 2.96 -25.24 0.24
N ILE A 121 2.20 -24.15 0.26
CA ILE A 121 2.62 -22.88 0.88
C ILE A 121 1.80 -22.64 2.17
N PRO A 122 2.45 -22.46 3.33
CA PRO A 122 1.75 -22.11 4.56
C PRO A 122 1.27 -20.67 4.54
N PHE A 123 0.11 -20.39 5.15
CA PHE A 123 -0.48 -19.04 5.20
C PHE A 123 0.46 -18.03 5.85
N LYS A 124 1.29 -18.46 6.82
CA LYS A 124 2.34 -17.63 7.45
C LYS A 124 3.26 -16.97 6.44
N ASN A 125 3.50 -17.62 5.31
CA ASN A 125 4.48 -17.22 4.32
C ASN A 125 3.84 -16.49 3.15
N ILE A 126 2.51 -16.47 3.06
CA ILE A 126 1.80 -15.76 2.00
C ILE A 126 1.78 -14.28 2.34
N ILE A 127 2.19 -13.46 1.38
CA ILE A 127 2.25 -12.00 1.48
C ILE A 127 1.02 -11.41 0.81
N ASP A 128 0.73 -11.87 -0.41
CA ASP A 128 -0.40 -11.40 -1.20
C ASP A 128 -0.88 -12.50 -2.14
N ILE A 129 -2.15 -12.41 -2.54
CA ILE A 129 -2.76 -13.28 -3.54
C ILE A 129 -3.55 -12.39 -4.49
N ASP A 130 -3.33 -12.54 -5.79
CA ASP A 130 -4.09 -11.83 -6.80
C ASP A 130 -4.72 -12.80 -7.79
N PHE A 131 -5.94 -12.49 -8.22
CA PHE A 131 -6.63 -13.25 -9.24
C PHE A 131 -6.06 -12.88 -10.61
N TYR A 132 -5.57 -13.88 -11.33
CA TYR A 132 -5.12 -13.71 -12.71
C TYR A 132 -6.21 -14.23 -13.66
N LYS A 133 -6.40 -13.56 -14.80
CA LYS A 133 -7.42 -13.93 -15.80
C LYS A 133 -6.79 -14.67 -16.97
#